data_AF-A0A1B6FEN5-F1
#
_entry.id   AF-A0A1B6FEN5-F1
#
_cell.length_a   1.000
_cell.length_b   1.000
_cell.length_c   1.000
_cell.angle_alpha   90.00
_cell.angle_beta   90.00
_cell.angle_gamma   90.00
#
_symmetry.space_group_name_H-M   'P 1'
#
loop_
_entity.id
_entity.type
_entity.pdbx_description
1 polymer ?
#
loop_
_entity_poly.entity_id
_entity_poly.type
_entity_poly.pdbx_seq_one_letter_code
_entity_poly.pdbx_strand_id
1 'polypeptide(L)'
;MENHNNNNSFYRERNQSLVVEVIEFKDEKIPIGTTDVLKQSYESQNFDECENDLLVDEAQRKGYQYEIRKKIYRWVIFCIIGVFTALVGVAIDISIQKLSDFKYTKLKEYLDWCWDEDCMYQPYLVWLAFNLIAVIPGTLLVAYIEPVAAGSGIPVVKCYLNGIKIPHIVRFRTLVVKAIGVVSSVVGGLACGKEGPMIHSGAVIAAGFSQGKSQIMRFLNLKTFSKFTDDREKRDFVAGGAAAGVAAAFGAPVGGVLFSLEEGCSYWNQGLTWRIFFASTISAFTLNACMSWYENHPGNMSYDGLLNFGGFDNLNYELPELLIFVVMGAIGGLLGAFFNFTNHKLTVFRMRYLNTTWLKV
;
A
#
# COMPACT_ATOMS: atom_id res chain seq x y z
N MET A 1 1.33 77.59 -35.22
CA MET A 1 0.81 76.74 -36.30
C MET A 1 1.29 75.34 -35.96
N GLU A 2 0.59 74.68 -35.04
CA GLU A 2 -0.55 73.77 -35.31
C GLU A 2 -0.03 72.40 -35.80
N ASN A 3 -0.54 71.24 -35.40
CA ASN A 3 -1.23 70.76 -34.20
C ASN A 3 -1.44 69.24 -34.44
N HIS A 4 -1.51 68.48 -33.34
CA HIS A 4 -2.28 67.25 -33.15
C HIS A 4 -1.85 65.86 -33.70
N ASN A 5 -1.60 64.96 -32.74
CA ASN A 5 -2.34 63.70 -32.42
C ASN A 5 -2.51 62.63 -33.53
N ASN A 6 -2.47 61.31 -33.30
CA ASN A 6 -2.81 60.52 -32.12
C ASN A 6 -2.40 59.03 -32.30
N ASN A 7 -2.05 58.39 -31.17
CA ASN A 7 -2.43 57.04 -30.72
C ASN A 7 -2.07 55.73 -31.47
N ASN A 8 -1.41 54.87 -30.66
CA ASN A 8 -1.72 53.47 -30.32
C ASN A 8 -1.11 52.29 -31.09
N SER A 9 -0.73 51.32 -30.25
CA SER A 9 -0.47 49.88 -30.47
C SER A 9 0.94 49.49 -30.94
N PHE A 10 1.71 48.85 -30.04
CA PHE A 10 1.89 47.40 -30.06
C PHE A 10 2.80 46.95 -28.90
N TYR A 11 2.18 46.41 -27.85
CA TYR A 11 2.76 45.34 -27.03
C TYR A 11 2.85 44.07 -27.91
N ARG A 12 3.86 43.21 -27.69
CA ARG A 12 4.29 41.99 -28.45
C ARG A 12 5.43 42.32 -29.41
N GLU A 13 6.63 41.73 -29.36
CA GLU A 13 7.01 40.33 -29.14
C GLU A 13 8.45 40.27 -28.60
N ARG A 14 8.65 39.56 -27.48
CA ARG A 14 9.94 38.90 -27.18
C ARG A 14 9.63 37.43 -26.90
N ASN A 15 9.12 36.74 -27.94
CA ASN A 15 9.12 35.29 -27.98
C ASN A 15 10.52 34.86 -28.42
N GLN A 16 11.41 34.69 -27.45
CA GLN A 16 12.60 33.88 -27.65
C GLN A 16 12.09 32.44 -27.75
N SER A 17 12.06 31.95 -28.98
CA SER A 17 11.74 30.57 -29.33
C SER A 17 12.70 29.63 -28.60
N LEU A 18 12.28 29.15 -27.42
CA LEU A 18 12.69 27.85 -26.91
C LEU A 18 12.07 26.83 -27.86
N VAL A 19 12.78 26.57 -28.95
CA VAL A 19 12.64 25.33 -29.71
C VAL A 19 13.03 24.24 -28.73
N VAL A 20 12.05 23.72 -28.00
CA VAL A 20 12.19 22.41 -27.35
C VAL A 20 12.28 21.45 -28.54
N GLU A 21 13.51 21.12 -28.93
CA GLU A 21 13.75 19.92 -29.72
C GLU A 21 13.09 18.78 -28.96
N VAL A 22 11.92 18.36 -29.45
CA VAL A 22 11.32 17.10 -29.08
C VAL A 22 12.26 16.05 -29.66
N ILE A 23 13.25 15.67 -28.87
CA ILE A 23 14.01 14.46 -29.11
C ILE A 23 13.01 13.33 -28.90
N GLU A 24 12.41 12.86 -29.99
CA GLU A 24 11.75 11.56 -30.01
C GLU A 24 12.84 10.52 -29.69
N PHE A 25 12.96 10.16 -28.42
CA PHE A 25 13.77 9.02 -28.01
C PHE A 25 13.13 7.78 -28.63
N LYS A 26 13.77 7.27 -29.69
CA LYS A 26 13.56 5.95 -30.30
C LYS A 26 13.16 4.95 -29.23
N ASP A 27 12.12 4.16 -29.52
CA ASP A 27 11.74 2.96 -28.76
C ASP A 27 12.95 2.00 -28.62
N GLU A 28 13.78 2.21 -27.60
CA GLU A 28 14.83 1.27 -27.24
C GLU A 28 14.16 0.00 -26.73
N LYS A 29 14.32 -1.09 -27.47
CA LYS A 29 13.92 -2.43 -27.03
C LYS A 29 14.86 -2.87 -25.90
N ILE A 30 14.53 -2.45 -24.68
CA ILE A 30 15.25 -2.83 -23.47
C ILE A 30 15.23 -4.37 -23.33
N PRO A 31 16.38 -5.05 -23.18
CA PRO A 31 16.39 -6.48 -22.98
C PRO A 31 15.65 -6.86 -21.69
N ILE A 32 14.76 -7.85 -21.78
CA ILE A 32 13.94 -8.31 -20.66
C ILE A 32 14.86 -8.88 -19.57
N GLY A 33 14.78 -8.31 -18.36
CA GLY A 33 15.59 -8.71 -17.21
C GLY A 33 16.71 -7.74 -16.82
N THR A 34 16.89 -6.64 -17.55
CA THR A 34 17.84 -5.58 -17.20
C THR A 34 17.32 -4.78 -16.01
N THR A 35 18.13 -4.60 -14.97
CA THR A 35 17.76 -3.83 -13.76
C THR A 35 18.11 -2.34 -13.87
N ASP A 36 19.09 -2.00 -14.71
CA ASP A 36 19.78 -0.70 -14.66
C ASP A 36 19.38 0.19 -15.85
N VAL A 37 18.08 0.28 -16.16
CA VAL A 37 17.60 1.11 -17.27
C VAL A 37 16.63 2.17 -16.76
N LEU A 38 16.99 3.42 -17.03
CA LEU A 38 16.17 4.58 -16.70
C LEU A 38 15.02 4.68 -17.69
N LYS A 39 13.79 4.53 -17.19
CA LYS A 39 12.58 4.64 -18.01
C LYS A 39 11.95 6.02 -17.83
N GLN A 40 11.90 6.81 -18.91
CA GLN A 40 11.34 8.17 -18.91
C GLN A 40 9.83 8.23 -18.61
N SER A 41 9.11 7.09 -18.63
CA SER A 41 7.66 7.07 -18.39
C SER A 41 7.24 7.35 -16.94
N TYR A 42 8.19 7.40 -16.00
CA TYR A 42 7.91 7.63 -14.59
C TYR A 42 8.27 9.04 -14.19
N GLU A 43 7.25 9.78 -13.75
CA GLU A 43 7.39 11.15 -13.26
C GLU A 43 7.85 11.18 -11.79
N SER A 44 8.42 12.31 -11.38
CA SER A 44 8.80 12.54 -9.98
C SER A 44 7.73 13.31 -9.20
N GLN A 45 7.74 13.14 -7.87
CA GLN A 45 6.95 13.94 -6.93
C GLN A 45 7.64 15.26 -6.66
N ASN A 46 6.88 16.34 -6.61
CA ASN A 46 7.40 17.65 -6.27
C ASN A 46 7.38 17.78 -4.75
N PHE A 47 8.40 17.22 -4.10
CA PHE A 47 8.49 17.21 -2.64
C PHE A 47 8.97 18.54 -2.07
N ASP A 48 9.89 19.20 -2.77
CA ASP A 48 10.39 20.51 -2.37
C ASP A 48 9.32 21.56 -2.67
N GLU A 49 8.88 22.23 -1.62
CA GLU A 49 7.95 23.35 -1.74
C GLU A 49 8.64 24.49 -2.50
N CYS A 50 7.97 24.99 -3.54
CA CYS A 50 8.45 26.16 -4.26
C CYS A 50 8.19 27.41 -3.41
N GLU A 51 9.23 27.95 -2.79
CA GLU A 51 9.19 29.19 -2.01
C GLU A 51 9.02 30.40 -2.93
N ASN A 52 7.79 30.58 -3.43
CA ASN A 52 7.41 31.71 -4.28
C ASN A 52 6.70 32.82 -3.48
N ASP A 53 6.59 34.00 -4.09
CA ASP A 53 5.93 35.16 -3.47
C ASP A 53 4.48 34.87 -3.06
N LEU A 54 3.80 33.96 -3.78
CA LEU A 54 2.43 33.54 -3.47
C LEU A 54 2.35 32.75 -2.16
N LEU A 55 3.30 31.84 -1.92
CA LEU A 55 3.38 31.07 -0.67
C LEU A 55 3.66 31.98 0.51
N VAL A 56 4.56 32.96 0.33
CA VAL A 56 4.91 33.95 1.36
C VAL A 56 3.70 34.84 1.69
N ASP A 57 3.02 35.39 0.69
CA ASP A 57 1.81 36.20 0.88
C ASP A 57 0.68 35.37 1.54
N GLU A 58 0.54 34.10 1.15
CA GLU A 58 -0.43 33.20 1.76
C GLU A 58 -0.11 32.93 3.25
N ALA A 59 1.16 32.70 3.59
CA ALA A 59 1.60 32.51 4.97
C ALA A 59 1.39 33.77 5.82
N GLN A 60 1.68 34.96 5.26
CA GLN A 60 1.47 36.24 5.93
C GLN A 60 -0.03 36.52 6.19
N ARG A 61 -0.90 36.21 5.23
CA ARG A 61 -2.36 36.44 5.36
C ARG A 61 -3.05 35.49 6.34
N LYS A 62 -2.64 34.23 6.36
CA LYS A 62 -3.36 33.18 7.13
C LYS A 62 -3.08 33.24 8.63
N GLY A 63 -1.93 33.79 9.04
CA GLY A 63 -1.58 34.03 10.43
C GLY A 63 -1.46 32.77 11.30
N TYR A 64 -1.15 32.97 12.58
CA TYR A 64 -0.83 31.89 13.53
C TYR A 64 -2.01 30.94 13.83
N GLN A 65 -3.24 31.45 13.89
CA GLN A 65 -4.42 30.62 14.18
C GLN A 65 -4.67 29.56 13.10
N TYR A 66 -4.39 29.89 11.84
CA TYR A 66 -4.49 28.94 10.74
C TYR A 66 -3.49 27.80 10.89
N GLU A 67 -2.24 28.10 11.26
CA GLU A 67 -1.20 27.09 11.45
C GLU A 67 -1.51 26.10 12.58
N ILE A 68 -2.03 26.59 13.71
CA ILE A 68 -2.51 25.71 14.78
C ILE A 68 -3.61 24.79 14.25
N ARG A 69 -4.60 25.36 13.55
CA ARG A 69 -5.72 24.59 13.01
C ARG A 69 -5.26 23.55 11.98
N LYS A 70 -4.27 23.88 11.13
CA LYS A 70 -3.65 22.95 10.17
C LYS A 70 -2.95 21.79 10.90
N LYS A 71 -2.22 22.08 11.98
CA LYS A 71 -1.60 21.05 12.84
C LYS A 71 -2.64 20.12 13.45
N ILE A 72 -3.72 20.65 14.02
CA ILE A 72 -4.82 19.85 14.59
C ILE A 72 -5.44 18.95 13.52
N TYR A 73 -5.72 19.50 12.32
CA TYR A 73 -6.28 18.70 11.23
C TYR A 73 -5.37 17.55 10.78
N ARG A 74 -4.04 17.76 10.77
CA ARG A 74 -3.11 16.66 10.48
C ARG A 74 -3.31 15.51 11.47
N TRP A 75 -3.35 15.77 12.77
CA TRP A 75 -3.60 14.73 13.79
C TRP A 75 -4.93 14.01 13.60
N VAL A 76 -5.99 14.74 13.29
CA VAL A 76 -7.31 14.16 12.99
C VAL A 76 -7.25 13.25 11.75
N ILE A 77 -6.55 13.65 10.69
CA ILE A 77 -6.39 12.83 9.49
C ILE A 77 -5.61 11.55 9.81
N PHE A 78 -4.51 11.63 10.57
CA PHE A 78 -3.75 10.46 11.01
C PHE A 78 -4.60 9.49 11.86
N CYS A 79 -5.47 10.02 12.73
CA CYS A 79 -6.44 9.20 13.47
C CYS A 79 -7.38 8.44 12.53
N ILE A 80 -8.00 9.16 11.58
CA ILE A 80 -8.91 8.59 10.57
C ILE A 80 -8.18 7.52 9.75
N ILE A 81 -6.95 7.78 9.30
CA ILE A 81 -6.14 6.81 8.55
C ILE A 81 -5.94 5.54 9.37
N GLY A 82 -5.54 5.64 10.64
CA GLY A 82 -5.35 4.48 11.51
C GLY A 82 -6.61 3.63 11.64
N VAL A 83 -7.75 4.27 11.93
CA VAL A 83 -9.06 3.60 12.08
C VAL A 83 -9.49 2.91 10.79
N PHE A 84 -9.50 3.62 9.66
CA PHE A 84 -9.96 3.03 8.39
C PHE A 84 -9.02 1.94 7.87
N THR A 85 -7.72 2.07 8.11
CA THR A 85 -6.73 1.03 7.77
C THR A 85 -7.04 -0.25 8.55
N ALA A 86 -7.27 -0.14 9.86
CA ALA A 86 -7.65 -1.27 10.70
C ALA A 86 -8.98 -1.92 10.27
N LEU A 87 -10.01 -1.11 9.99
CA LEU A 87 -11.31 -1.61 9.54
C LEU A 87 -11.22 -2.41 8.23
N VAL A 88 -10.38 -1.97 7.28
CA VAL A 88 -10.12 -2.74 6.05
C VAL A 88 -9.41 -4.05 6.37
N GLY A 89 -8.43 -4.05 7.27
CA GLY A 89 -7.75 -5.26 7.74
C GLY A 89 -8.72 -6.26 8.36
N VAL A 90 -9.58 -5.80 9.28
CA VAL A 90 -10.62 -6.61 9.93
C VAL A 90 -11.61 -7.17 8.91
N ALA A 91 -12.06 -6.36 7.94
CA ALA A 91 -12.97 -6.83 6.90
C ALA A 91 -12.35 -7.92 6.02
N ILE A 92 -11.07 -7.77 5.64
CA ILE A 92 -10.33 -8.80 4.89
C ILE A 92 -10.19 -10.08 5.72
N ASP A 93 -9.85 -9.94 6.99
CA ASP A 93 -9.64 -11.08 7.88
C ASP A 93 -10.92 -11.90 8.10
N ILE A 94 -12.00 -11.24 8.52
CA ILE A 94 -13.30 -11.87 8.72
C ILE A 94 -13.78 -12.55 7.42
N SER A 95 -13.58 -11.90 6.27
CA SER A 95 -13.96 -12.47 4.97
C SER A 95 -13.16 -13.75 4.67
N ILE A 96 -11.85 -13.75 4.91
CA ILE A 96 -10.98 -14.92 4.72
C ILE A 96 -11.39 -16.04 5.66
N GLN A 97 -11.61 -15.75 6.95
CA GLN A 97 -12.00 -16.73 7.95
C GLN A 97 -13.32 -17.41 7.55
N LYS A 98 -14.39 -16.64 7.32
CA LYS A 98 -15.71 -17.20 6.96
C LYS A 98 -15.68 -18.05 5.69
N LEU A 99 -14.99 -17.58 4.65
CA LEU A 99 -14.90 -18.33 3.39
C LEU A 99 -14.01 -19.57 3.51
N SER A 100 -12.92 -19.50 4.27
CA SER A 100 -12.04 -20.64 4.52
C SER A 100 -12.72 -21.69 5.38
N ASP A 101 -13.42 -21.28 6.44
CA ASP A 101 -14.21 -22.17 7.30
C ASP A 101 -15.26 -22.91 6.49
N PHE A 102 -15.99 -22.20 5.62
CA PHE A 102 -16.95 -22.82 4.71
C PHE A 102 -16.28 -23.85 3.78
N LYS A 103 -15.16 -23.47 3.13
CA LYS A 103 -14.41 -24.34 2.22
C LYS A 103 -13.94 -25.61 2.92
N TYR A 104 -13.28 -25.47 4.06
CA TYR A 104 -12.68 -26.61 4.77
C TYR A 104 -13.72 -27.47 5.48
N THR A 105 -14.82 -26.89 5.99
CA THR A 105 -15.92 -27.67 6.57
C THR A 105 -16.57 -28.56 5.51
N LYS A 106 -16.89 -27.99 4.33
CA LYS A 106 -17.44 -28.79 3.23
C LYS A 106 -16.46 -29.81 2.70
N LEU A 107 -15.19 -29.46 2.53
CA LEU A 107 -14.18 -30.42 2.12
C LEU A 107 -14.04 -31.58 3.12
N LYS A 108 -14.09 -31.28 4.42
CA LYS A 108 -14.04 -32.30 5.48
C LYS A 108 -15.26 -33.21 5.43
N GLU A 109 -16.48 -32.68 5.29
CA GLU A 109 -17.70 -33.49 5.12
C GLU A 109 -17.59 -34.47 3.94
N TYR A 110 -17.08 -34.00 2.79
CA TYR A 110 -16.87 -34.86 1.61
C TYR A 110 -15.74 -35.88 1.81
N LEU A 111 -14.67 -35.50 2.52
CA LEU A 111 -13.56 -36.40 2.81
C LEU A 111 -14.00 -37.53 3.74
N ASP A 112 -14.72 -37.19 4.82
CA ASP A 112 -15.23 -38.15 5.80
C ASP A 112 -16.24 -39.11 5.14
N TRP A 113 -17.11 -38.61 4.25
CA TRP A 113 -18.04 -39.46 3.49
C TRP A 113 -17.33 -40.43 2.54
N CYS A 114 -16.30 -39.98 1.82
CA CYS A 114 -15.56 -40.84 0.89
C CYS A 114 -14.54 -41.77 1.57
N TRP A 115 -14.23 -41.53 2.85
CA TRP A 115 -13.29 -42.36 3.60
C TRP A 115 -13.82 -43.80 3.74
N ASP A 116 -15.12 -43.94 3.94
CA ASP A 116 -15.78 -45.24 4.12
C ASP A 116 -15.99 -46.00 2.80
N GLU A 117 -16.04 -45.29 1.66
CA GLU A 117 -16.37 -45.82 0.32
C GLU A 117 -15.15 -45.89 -0.64
N ASP A 118 -13.94 -45.69 -0.12
CA ASP A 118 -12.65 -45.78 -0.83
C ASP A 118 -12.54 -44.88 -2.10
N CYS A 119 -13.23 -43.72 -2.10
CA CYS A 119 -13.39 -42.84 -3.26
C CYS A 119 -12.56 -41.54 -3.22
N MET A 120 -11.30 -41.62 -2.76
CA MET A 120 -10.39 -40.48 -2.52
C MET A 120 -10.16 -39.50 -3.69
N TYR A 121 -10.40 -39.92 -4.94
CA TYR A 121 -10.27 -39.01 -6.09
C TYR A 121 -11.34 -37.91 -6.10
N GLN A 122 -12.54 -38.15 -5.53
CA GLN A 122 -13.62 -37.17 -5.55
C GLN A 122 -13.34 -35.98 -4.63
N PRO A 123 -12.96 -36.16 -3.34
CA PRO A 123 -12.56 -35.04 -2.49
C PRO A 123 -11.39 -34.24 -3.06
N TYR A 124 -10.44 -34.90 -3.73
CA TYR A 124 -9.33 -34.23 -4.39
C TYR A 124 -9.80 -33.31 -5.53
N LEU A 125 -10.71 -33.77 -6.41
CA LEU A 125 -11.29 -32.95 -7.47
C LEU A 125 -12.13 -31.79 -6.91
N VAL A 126 -12.88 -32.03 -5.85
CA VAL A 126 -13.66 -31.00 -5.15
C VAL A 126 -12.73 -29.94 -4.54
N TRP A 127 -11.62 -30.34 -3.92
CA TRP A 127 -10.62 -29.41 -3.40
C TRP A 127 -10.00 -28.55 -4.51
N LEU A 128 -9.61 -29.15 -5.64
CA LEU A 128 -9.12 -28.42 -6.80
C LEU A 128 -10.16 -27.43 -7.34
N ALA A 129 -11.42 -27.86 -7.46
CA ALA A 129 -12.51 -27.01 -7.91
C ALA A 129 -12.73 -25.81 -6.98
N PHE A 130 -12.75 -26.03 -5.66
CA PHE A 130 -12.86 -24.93 -4.68
C PHE A 130 -11.72 -23.93 -4.79
N ASN A 131 -10.48 -24.40 -4.93
CA ASN A 131 -9.33 -23.50 -5.10
C ASN A 131 -9.44 -22.69 -6.40
N LEU A 132 -9.79 -23.32 -7.52
CA LEU A 132 -9.97 -22.62 -8.81
C LEU A 132 -11.10 -21.58 -8.75
N ILE A 133 -12.26 -21.95 -8.21
CA ILE A 133 -13.42 -21.05 -8.08
C ILE A 133 -13.07 -19.83 -7.22
N ALA A 134 -12.26 -20.01 -6.17
CA ALA A 134 -11.83 -18.90 -5.32
C ALA A 134 -10.81 -17.98 -6.01
N VAL A 135 -9.85 -18.53 -6.77
CA VAL A 135 -8.76 -17.76 -7.40
C VAL A 135 -9.20 -16.99 -8.64
N ILE A 136 -10.03 -17.59 -9.51
CA ILE A 136 -10.42 -17.02 -10.81
C ILE A 136 -10.98 -15.59 -10.71
N PRO A 137 -11.92 -15.27 -9.80
CA PRO A 137 -12.43 -13.90 -9.67
C PRO A 137 -11.33 -12.90 -9.31
N GLY A 138 -10.43 -13.28 -8.39
CA GLY A 138 -9.30 -12.44 -7.97
C GLY A 138 -8.32 -12.17 -9.11
N THR A 139 -7.94 -13.21 -9.86
CA THR A 139 -7.02 -13.07 -11.00
C THR A 139 -7.65 -12.29 -12.15
N LEU A 140 -8.94 -12.48 -12.46
CA LEU A 140 -9.64 -11.71 -13.48
C LEU A 140 -9.68 -10.21 -13.16
N LEU A 141 -10.00 -9.85 -11.90
CA LEU A 141 -10.01 -8.45 -11.45
C LEU A 141 -8.60 -7.85 -11.54
N VAL A 142 -7.58 -8.55 -11.08
CA VAL A 142 -6.19 -8.03 -11.13
C VAL A 142 -5.70 -7.92 -12.57
N ALA A 143 -5.92 -8.94 -13.41
CA ALA A 143 -5.37 -9.01 -14.76
C ALA A 143 -6.04 -8.03 -15.74
N TYR A 144 -7.37 -7.90 -15.70
CA TYR A 144 -8.13 -7.09 -16.67
C TYR A 144 -8.50 -5.70 -16.16
N ILE A 145 -8.67 -5.52 -14.84
CA ILE A 145 -9.17 -4.26 -14.30
C ILE A 145 -8.04 -3.37 -13.77
N GLU A 146 -7.24 -3.86 -12.83
CA GLU A 146 -6.20 -3.04 -12.19
C GLU A 146 -4.91 -3.85 -11.97
N PRO A 147 -4.03 -3.94 -12.99
CA PRO A 147 -2.80 -4.75 -12.91
C PRO A 147 -1.79 -4.25 -11.86
N VAL A 148 -1.89 -2.97 -11.47
CA VAL A 148 -1.08 -2.37 -10.39
C VAL A 148 -1.40 -3.00 -9.03
N ALA A 149 -2.56 -3.65 -8.87
CA ALA A 149 -2.92 -4.35 -7.65
C ALA A 149 -2.16 -5.68 -7.44
N ALA A 150 -1.47 -6.20 -8.47
CA ALA A 150 -0.75 -7.47 -8.39
C ALA A 150 0.35 -7.48 -7.30
N GLY A 151 0.50 -8.62 -6.63
CA GLY A 151 1.48 -8.82 -5.55
C GLY A 151 1.16 -8.03 -4.27
N SER A 152 2.16 -7.88 -3.40
CA SER A 152 1.98 -7.18 -2.11
C SER A 152 1.68 -5.69 -2.30
N GLY A 153 2.32 -5.04 -3.26
CA GLY A 153 2.26 -3.58 -3.44
C GLY A 153 3.27 -2.82 -2.58
N ILE A 154 4.04 -3.51 -1.72
CA ILE A 154 5.14 -2.90 -0.94
C ILE A 154 6.16 -2.22 -1.85
N PRO A 155 6.64 -2.83 -2.95
CA PRO A 155 7.60 -2.15 -3.84
C PRO A 155 7.03 -0.87 -4.45
N VAL A 156 5.72 -0.86 -4.75
CA VAL A 156 5.05 0.29 -5.36
C VAL A 156 4.93 1.44 -4.36
N VAL A 157 4.61 1.12 -3.09
CA VAL A 157 4.62 2.09 -1.98
C VAL A 157 6.03 2.62 -1.72
N LYS A 158 7.04 1.73 -1.73
CA LYS A 158 8.45 2.12 -1.60
C LYS A 158 8.85 3.12 -2.69
N CYS A 159 8.54 2.83 -3.95
CA CYS A 159 8.80 3.78 -5.05
C CYS A 159 8.06 5.11 -4.86
N TYR A 160 6.82 5.07 -4.38
CA TYR A 160 6.05 6.29 -4.08
C TYR A 160 6.71 7.11 -2.96
N LEU A 161 7.14 6.47 -1.89
CA LEU A 161 7.81 7.14 -0.77
C LEU A 161 9.21 7.66 -1.15
N ASN A 162 9.89 6.97 -2.06
CA ASN A 162 11.14 7.42 -2.68
C ASN A 162 10.97 8.64 -3.60
N GLY A 163 9.75 8.96 -4.01
CA GLY A 163 9.43 10.15 -4.80
C GLY A 163 9.01 9.87 -6.24
N ILE A 164 8.77 8.61 -6.63
CA ILE A 164 8.33 8.24 -7.98
C ILE A 164 6.79 8.24 -8.05
N LYS A 165 6.21 8.91 -9.04
CA LYS A 165 4.76 8.88 -9.31
C LYS A 165 4.41 7.66 -10.16
N ILE A 166 4.05 6.57 -9.50
CA ILE A 166 3.49 5.40 -10.19
C ILE A 166 2.01 5.65 -10.51
N PRO A 167 1.58 5.53 -11.78
CA PRO A 167 0.18 5.68 -12.14
C PRO A 167 -0.71 4.68 -11.38
N HIS A 168 -1.90 5.11 -10.99
CA HIS A 168 -2.95 4.26 -10.40
C HIS A 168 -2.68 3.61 -9.03
N ILE A 169 -1.49 3.80 -8.43
CA ILE A 169 -1.14 3.23 -7.12
C ILE A 169 -2.17 3.56 -6.03
N VAL A 170 -2.51 4.85 -5.87
CA VAL A 170 -3.35 5.36 -4.78
C VAL A 170 -4.81 5.59 -5.18
N ARG A 171 -5.35 4.83 -6.13
CA ARG A 171 -6.77 4.93 -6.52
C ARG A 171 -7.62 4.02 -5.63
N PHE A 172 -8.83 4.49 -5.30
CA PHE A 172 -9.80 3.67 -4.56
C PHE A 172 -10.14 2.34 -5.28
N ARG A 173 -10.18 2.36 -6.61
CA ARG A 173 -10.35 1.13 -7.42
C ARG A 173 -9.27 0.09 -7.11
N THR A 174 -8.02 0.52 -6.97
CA THR A 174 -6.88 -0.34 -6.62
C THR A 174 -7.04 -0.97 -5.24
N LEU A 175 -7.56 -0.22 -4.26
CA LEU A 175 -7.87 -0.74 -2.92
C LEU A 175 -8.91 -1.87 -2.99
N VAL A 176 -10.01 -1.67 -3.72
CA VAL A 176 -11.08 -2.67 -3.85
C VAL A 176 -10.59 -3.93 -4.56
N VAL A 177 -9.91 -3.78 -5.70
CA VAL A 177 -9.35 -4.92 -6.44
C VAL A 177 -8.33 -5.68 -5.60
N LYS A 178 -7.48 -4.97 -4.85
CA LYS A 178 -6.49 -5.58 -3.97
C LYS A 178 -7.15 -6.34 -2.81
N ALA A 179 -8.14 -5.76 -2.15
CA ALA A 179 -8.86 -6.42 -1.06
C ALA A 179 -9.51 -7.73 -1.53
N ILE A 180 -10.24 -7.70 -2.65
CA ILE A 180 -10.88 -8.90 -3.21
C ILE A 180 -9.81 -9.91 -3.68
N GLY A 181 -8.77 -9.45 -4.38
CA GLY A 181 -7.69 -10.30 -4.86
C GLY A 181 -6.97 -11.04 -3.73
N VAL A 182 -6.74 -10.38 -2.60
CA VAL A 182 -6.14 -11.00 -1.41
C VAL A 182 -7.05 -12.05 -0.81
N VAL A 183 -8.33 -11.72 -0.58
CA VAL A 183 -9.31 -12.69 -0.06
C VAL A 183 -9.38 -13.92 -0.98
N SER A 184 -9.54 -13.72 -2.28
CA SER A 184 -9.55 -14.79 -3.29
C SER A 184 -8.27 -15.63 -3.29
N SER A 185 -7.10 -15.01 -3.20
CA SER A 185 -5.82 -15.73 -3.23
C SER A 185 -5.59 -16.60 -2.00
N VAL A 186 -5.93 -16.09 -0.80
CA VAL A 186 -5.76 -16.81 0.47
C VAL A 186 -6.80 -17.92 0.59
N VAL A 187 -8.07 -17.63 0.31
CA VAL A 187 -9.14 -18.65 0.29
C VAL A 187 -8.87 -19.71 -0.77
N GLY A 188 -8.27 -19.31 -1.90
CA GLY A 188 -7.82 -20.19 -2.97
C GLY A 188 -6.67 -21.14 -2.61
N GLY A 189 -6.11 -21.03 -1.40
CA GLY A 189 -5.04 -21.92 -0.95
C GLY A 189 -3.69 -21.66 -1.62
N LEU A 190 -3.49 -20.49 -2.23
CA LEU A 190 -2.18 -20.11 -2.74
C LEU A 190 -1.22 -19.83 -1.58
N ALA A 191 0.06 -20.12 -1.78
CA ALA A 191 1.12 -19.84 -0.79
C ALA A 191 1.42 -18.33 -0.72
N CYS A 192 0.47 -17.57 -0.17
CA CYS A 192 0.52 -16.11 -0.04
C CYS A 192 -0.11 -15.66 1.29
N GLY A 193 0.21 -14.42 1.70
CA GLY A 193 -0.31 -13.81 2.93
C GLY A 193 -1.07 -12.50 2.67
N LYS A 194 -1.97 -12.17 3.59
CA LYS A 194 -2.77 -10.93 3.59
C LYS A 194 -2.01 -9.71 4.16
N GLU A 195 -0.90 -9.95 4.86
CA GLU A 195 -0.14 -8.93 5.60
C GLU A 195 0.51 -7.85 4.72
N GLY A 196 1.28 -8.27 3.71
CA GLY A 196 1.95 -7.32 2.81
C GLY A 196 1.00 -6.36 2.07
N PRO A 197 -0.11 -6.86 1.49
CA PRO A 197 -1.16 -6.02 0.91
C PRO A 197 -1.75 -4.96 1.85
N MET A 198 -1.74 -5.19 3.17
CA MET A 198 -2.28 -4.26 4.15
C MET A 198 -1.53 -2.92 4.18
N ILE A 199 -0.20 -2.97 3.96
CA ILE A 199 0.67 -1.79 3.86
C ILE A 199 0.24 -0.89 2.69
N HIS A 200 -0.03 -1.50 1.53
CA HIS A 200 -0.51 -0.77 0.36
C HIS A 200 -1.93 -0.24 0.58
N SER A 201 -2.83 -1.03 1.18
CA SER A 201 -4.18 -0.57 1.52
C SER A 201 -4.16 0.68 2.40
N GLY A 202 -3.34 0.70 3.44
CA GLY A 202 -3.16 1.88 4.30
C GLY A 202 -2.62 3.10 3.55
N ALA A 203 -1.65 2.90 2.65
CA ALA A 203 -1.14 3.96 1.77
C ALA A 203 -2.23 4.55 0.84
N VAL A 204 -3.09 3.71 0.25
CA VAL A 204 -4.21 4.17 -0.60
C VAL A 204 -5.25 4.93 0.23
N ILE A 205 -5.60 4.44 1.41
CA ILE A 205 -6.53 5.10 2.34
C ILE A 205 -6.02 6.48 2.70
N ALA A 206 -4.74 6.58 3.08
CA ALA A 206 -4.10 7.84 3.42
C ALA A 206 -4.09 8.86 2.28
N ALA A 207 -3.74 8.43 1.07
CA ALA A 207 -3.80 9.29 -0.11
C ALA A 207 -5.25 9.71 -0.47
N GLY A 208 -6.25 8.87 -0.19
CA GLY A 208 -7.65 9.18 -0.42
C GLY A 208 -8.18 10.26 0.54
N PHE A 209 -7.87 10.13 1.83
CA PHE A 209 -8.28 11.10 2.86
C PHE A 209 -7.50 12.40 2.80
N SER A 210 -6.22 12.39 2.39
CA SER A 210 -5.41 13.62 2.27
C SER A 210 -5.94 14.57 1.21
N GLN A 211 -6.44 14.04 0.07
CA GLN A 211 -6.85 14.90 -1.03
C GLN A 211 -8.21 15.57 -0.85
N GLY A 212 -9.06 15.10 0.07
CA GLY A 212 -10.39 15.71 0.31
C GLY A 212 -11.35 15.65 -0.88
N LYS A 213 -10.96 14.99 -1.98
CA LYS A 213 -11.66 14.96 -3.28
C LYS A 213 -12.56 13.73 -3.47
N SER A 214 -12.59 12.82 -2.50
CA SER A 214 -13.51 11.67 -2.53
C SER A 214 -14.96 12.16 -2.60
N GLN A 215 -15.80 11.50 -3.41
CA GLN A 215 -17.25 11.77 -3.46
C GLN A 215 -17.90 11.69 -2.06
N ILE A 216 -17.36 10.87 -1.16
CA ILE A 216 -17.80 10.73 0.23
C ILE A 216 -17.50 12.01 1.04
N MET A 217 -16.32 12.62 0.90
CA MET A 217 -15.98 13.88 1.57
C MET A 217 -16.71 15.08 0.96
N ARG A 218 -17.10 14.99 -0.32
CA ARG A 218 -17.97 15.95 -1.00
C ARG A 218 -19.41 15.87 -0.47
N PHE A 219 -19.90 14.67 -0.14
CA PHE A 219 -21.18 14.44 0.51
C PHE A 219 -21.20 14.96 1.96
N LEU A 220 -20.09 14.81 2.69
CA LEU A 220 -19.90 15.34 4.05
C LEU A 220 -19.61 16.85 4.10
N ASN A 221 -19.59 17.56 2.96
CA ASN A 221 -19.38 19.01 2.87
C ASN A 221 -18.08 19.52 3.55
N LEU A 222 -17.05 18.68 3.63
CA LEU A 222 -15.80 19.01 4.31
C LEU A 222 -14.84 19.78 3.36
N LYS A 223 -15.24 20.98 2.91
CA LYS A 223 -14.42 21.90 2.11
C LYS A 223 -13.04 22.22 2.74
N THR A 224 -12.86 21.92 4.02
CA THR A 224 -11.65 22.17 4.80
C THR A 224 -10.45 21.29 4.39
N PHE A 225 -10.66 20.10 3.83
CA PHE A 225 -9.56 19.18 3.46
C PHE A 225 -8.92 19.47 2.10
N SER A 226 -9.49 20.37 1.30
CA SER A 226 -8.87 20.86 0.05
C SER A 226 -7.54 21.60 0.28
N LYS A 227 -7.14 21.80 1.55
CA LYS A 227 -5.91 22.50 1.97
C LYS A 227 -4.68 21.59 2.05
N PHE A 228 -4.83 20.28 1.87
CA PHE A 228 -3.74 19.28 1.96
C PHE A 228 -3.46 18.59 0.61
N THR A 229 -3.68 19.28 -0.50
CA THR A 229 -3.51 18.73 -1.84
C THR A 229 -2.07 18.70 -2.33
N ASP A 230 -1.13 19.20 -1.53
CA ASP A 230 0.28 19.24 -1.88
C ASP A 230 0.93 17.85 -1.88
N ASP A 231 1.89 17.63 -2.77
CA ASP A 231 2.58 16.35 -2.93
C ASP A 231 3.35 15.98 -1.64
N ARG A 232 3.92 16.98 -0.94
CA ARG A 232 4.61 16.80 0.35
C ARG A 232 3.68 16.25 1.43
N GLU A 233 2.56 16.93 1.70
CA GLU A 233 1.59 16.49 2.71
C GLU A 233 1.01 15.12 2.35
N LYS A 234 0.74 14.88 1.06
CA LYS A 234 0.26 13.59 0.59
C LYS A 234 1.26 12.48 0.88
N ARG A 235 2.57 12.71 0.67
CA ARG A 235 3.63 11.75 1.01
C ARG A 235 3.68 11.48 2.51
N ASP A 236 3.61 12.51 3.34
CA ASP A 236 3.57 12.38 4.81
C ASP A 236 2.40 11.50 5.28
N PHE A 237 1.20 11.72 4.72
CA PHE A 237 0.03 10.89 5.04
C PHE A 237 0.21 9.47 4.53
N VAL A 238 0.69 9.28 3.30
CA VAL A 238 0.96 7.94 2.73
C VAL A 238 1.98 7.17 3.57
N ALA A 239 3.02 7.82 4.08
CA ALA A 239 3.98 7.23 5.01
C ALA A 239 3.30 6.77 6.30
N GLY A 240 2.40 7.58 6.88
CA GLY A 240 1.61 7.15 8.04
C GLY A 240 0.61 6.04 7.75
N GLY A 241 0.00 6.04 6.57
CA GLY A 241 -0.89 4.97 6.12
C GLY A 241 -0.16 3.65 5.94
N ALA A 242 1.03 3.67 5.34
CA ALA A 242 1.90 2.50 5.21
C ALA A 242 2.29 1.95 6.59
N ALA A 243 2.72 2.82 7.51
CA ALA A 243 3.05 2.44 8.89
C ALA A 243 1.84 1.85 9.64
N ALA A 244 0.67 2.47 9.50
CA ALA A 244 -0.58 1.95 10.05
C ALA A 244 -0.92 0.57 9.49
N GLY A 245 -0.67 0.32 8.21
CA GLY A 245 -0.84 -0.99 7.59
C GLY A 245 0.12 -2.04 8.15
N VAL A 246 1.38 -1.69 8.39
CA VAL A 246 2.35 -2.57 9.09
C VAL A 246 1.89 -2.87 10.51
N ALA A 247 1.42 -1.85 11.23
CA ALA A 247 0.93 -2.00 12.60
C ALA A 247 -0.31 -2.90 12.67
N ALA A 248 -1.26 -2.76 11.75
CA ALA A 248 -2.43 -3.63 11.66
C ALA A 248 -2.05 -5.07 11.27
N ALA A 249 -1.08 -5.24 10.37
CA ALA A 249 -0.63 -6.55 9.93
C ALA A 249 0.08 -7.36 11.05
N PHE A 250 1.03 -6.72 11.74
CA PHE A 250 1.94 -7.42 12.63
C PHE A 250 1.78 -7.07 14.12
N GLY A 251 0.86 -6.18 14.48
CA GLY A 251 0.75 -5.67 15.84
C GLY A 251 1.98 -4.90 16.32
N ALA A 252 2.75 -4.34 15.38
CA ALA A 252 4.02 -3.67 15.65
C ALA A 252 4.00 -2.18 15.27
N PRO A 253 3.40 -1.29 16.08
CA PRO A 253 3.34 0.15 15.77
C PRO A 253 4.71 0.80 15.58
N VAL A 254 5.70 0.46 16.41
CA VAL A 254 7.07 0.98 16.30
C VAL A 254 7.76 0.43 15.04
N GLY A 255 7.53 -0.84 14.70
CA GLY A 255 8.02 -1.44 13.47
C GLY A 255 7.48 -0.74 12.22
N GLY A 256 6.20 -0.37 12.22
CA GLY A 256 5.59 0.43 11.15
C GLY A 256 6.21 1.83 11.00
N VAL A 257 6.52 2.50 12.11
CA VAL A 257 7.22 3.78 12.10
C VAL A 257 8.61 3.64 11.50
N LEU A 258 9.39 2.64 11.93
CA LEU A 258 10.72 2.38 11.40
C LEU A 258 10.69 2.04 9.91
N PHE A 259 9.73 1.22 9.48
CA PHE A 259 9.51 0.92 8.06
C PHE A 259 9.29 2.19 7.22
N SER A 260 8.41 3.09 7.68
CA SER A 260 8.15 4.34 6.94
C SER A 260 9.32 5.33 6.98
N LEU A 261 10.14 5.28 8.02
CA LEU A 261 11.36 6.09 8.11
C LEU A 261 12.44 5.57 7.17
N GLU A 262 12.67 4.25 7.14
CA GLU A 262 13.65 3.59 6.28
C GLU A 262 13.31 3.79 4.79
N GLU A 263 12.04 3.63 4.43
CA GLU A 263 11.62 3.64 3.02
C GLU A 263 11.18 5.01 2.50
N GLY A 264 10.84 5.96 3.39
CA GLY A 264 10.19 7.22 2.99
C GLY A 264 10.74 8.50 3.57
N CYS A 265 11.69 8.46 4.50
CA CYS A 265 12.26 9.67 5.09
C CYS A 265 13.72 9.84 4.67
N SER A 266 13.93 10.71 3.67
CA SER A 266 15.26 11.23 3.30
C SER A 266 15.89 12.05 4.44
N TYR A 267 15.06 12.62 5.33
CA TYR A 267 15.50 13.36 6.52
C TYR A 267 14.55 13.09 7.71
N TRP A 268 15.08 13.20 8.92
CA TRP A 268 14.34 12.96 10.15
C TRP A 268 13.45 14.15 10.53
N ASN A 269 12.13 13.97 10.54
CA ASN A 269 11.18 14.98 11.00
C ASN A 269 10.42 14.50 12.25
N GLN A 270 10.82 14.99 13.42
CA GLN A 270 10.24 14.57 14.70
C GLN A 270 8.71 14.72 14.77
N GLY A 271 8.18 15.82 14.22
CA GLY A 271 6.74 16.08 14.23
C GLY A 271 5.96 15.14 13.31
N LEU A 272 6.57 14.66 12.23
CA LEU A 272 5.99 13.62 11.39
C LEU A 272 6.07 12.25 12.07
N THR A 273 7.22 11.88 12.63
CA THR A 273 7.43 10.60 13.33
C THR A 273 6.39 10.36 14.41
N TRP A 274 6.10 11.37 15.26
CA TRP A 274 5.07 11.27 16.29
C TRP A 274 3.66 11.06 15.72
N ARG A 275 3.33 11.70 14.60
CA ARG A 275 2.04 11.54 13.93
C ARG A 275 1.88 10.15 13.31
N ILE A 276 2.95 9.62 12.71
CA ILE A 276 3.02 8.25 12.17
C ILE A 276 2.86 7.22 13.30
N PHE A 277 3.57 7.41 14.41
CA PHE A 277 3.46 6.55 15.59
C PHE A 277 2.04 6.51 16.15
N PHE A 278 1.41 7.69 16.25
CA PHE A 278 0.02 7.80 16.67
C PHE A 278 -0.94 7.07 15.72
N ALA A 279 -0.85 7.28 14.40
CA ALA A 279 -1.68 6.57 13.44
C ALA A 279 -1.52 5.05 13.52
N SER A 280 -0.28 4.59 13.70
CA SER A 280 0.06 3.17 13.83
C SER A 280 -0.53 2.54 15.09
N THR A 281 -0.44 3.25 16.22
CA THR A 281 -1.02 2.81 17.50
C THR A 281 -2.54 2.78 17.43
N ILE A 282 -3.18 3.80 16.83
CA ILE A 282 -4.62 3.81 16.61
C ILE A 282 -5.05 2.65 15.71
N SER A 283 -4.26 2.31 14.69
CA SER A 283 -4.57 1.19 13.80
C SER A 283 -4.52 -0.15 14.53
N ALA A 284 -3.44 -0.43 15.27
CA ALA A 284 -3.32 -1.65 16.06
C ALA A 284 -4.43 -1.75 17.13
N PHE A 285 -4.70 -0.66 17.86
CA PHE A 285 -5.76 -0.61 18.85
C PHE A 285 -7.14 -0.85 18.24
N THR A 286 -7.45 -0.21 17.11
CA THR A 286 -8.75 -0.36 16.44
C THR A 286 -8.95 -1.79 15.95
N LEU A 287 -7.90 -2.41 15.37
CA LEU A 287 -7.96 -3.79 14.92
C LEU A 287 -8.23 -4.73 16.10
N ASN A 288 -7.45 -4.58 17.17
CA ASN A 288 -7.60 -5.39 18.38
C ASN A 288 -9.00 -5.27 18.98
N ALA A 289 -9.50 -4.04 19.14
CA ALA A 289 -10.84 -3.78 19.65
C ALA A 289 -11.95 -4.39 18.77
N CYS A 290 -11.85 -4.26 17.45
CA CYS A 290 -12.82 -4.83 16.52
C CYS A 290 -12.79 -6.37 16.50
N MET A 291 -11.60 -6.98 16.53
CA MET A 291 -11.46 -8.43 16.57
C MET A 291 -11.92 -9.01 17.92
N SER A 292 -11.55 -8.37 19.03
CA SER A 292 -12.04 -8.70 20.37
C SER A 292 -13.57 -8.69 20.45
N TRP A 293 -14.21 -7.72 19.80
CA TRP A 293 -15.67 -7.65 19.69
C TRP A 293 -16.24 -8.79 18.83
N TYR A 294 -15.64 -9.03 17.65
CA TYR A 294 -16.10 -10.07 16.72
C TYR A 294 -16.00 -11.48 17.33
N GLU A 295 -14.96 -11.74 18.11
CA GLU A 295 -14.72 -13.03 18.79
C GLU A 295 -15.52 -13.18 20.10
N ASN A 296 -16.46 -12.28 20.41
CA ASN A 296 -17.29 -12.28 21.62
C ASN A 296 -16.53 -12.20 22.94
N HIS A 297 -15.31 -11.65 22.94
CA HIS A 297 -14.51 -11.42 24.15
C HIS A 297 -14.22 -9.92 24.32
N PRO A 298 -15.25 -9.06 24.45
CA PRO A 298 -15.06 -7.62 24.50
C PRO A 298 -14.18 -7.21 25.69
N GLY A 299 -13.10 -6.49 25.40
CA GLY A 299 -12.13 -6.04 26.42
C GLY A 299 -10.91 -6.94 26.57
N ASN A 300 -10.92 -8.13 25.96
CA ASN A 300 -9.71 -8.95 25.84
C ASN A 300 -8.84 -8.47 24.67
N MET A 301 -7.78 -7.73 24.98
CA MET A 301 -6.88 -7.13 23.99
C MET A 301 -5.78 -8.09 23.51
N SER A 302 -6.13 -9.34 23.20
CA SER A 302 -5.16 -10.38 22.79
C SER A 302 -4.93 -10.44 21.26
N TYR A 303 -5.62 -9.61 20.47
CA TYR A 303 -5.56 -9.61 19.01
C TYR A 303 -4.68 -8.46 18.49
N ASP A 304 -3.37 -8.54 18.74
CA ASP A 304 -2.44 -7.44 18.48
C ASP A 304 -2.31 -7.07 16.99
N GLY A 305 -2.47 -8.05 16.10
CA GLY A 305 -2.42 -7.88 14.65
C GLY A 305 -3.12 -9.03 13.92
N LEU A 306 -3.14 -8.93 12.60
CA LEU A 306 -3.63 -10.00 11.71
C LEU A 306 -2.81 -11.31 11.84
N LEU A 307 -1.52 -11.17 12.16
CA LEU A 307 -0.63 -12.25 12.56
C LEU A 307 -0.26 -12.10 14.03
N ASN A 308 -0.50 -13.15 14.83
CA ASN A 308 -0.10 -13.21 16.24
C ASN A 308 0.88 -14.38 16.45
N PHE A 309 2.04 -14.11 17.05
CA PHE A 309 3.07 -15.10 17.35
C PHE A 309 2.88 -15.82 18.70
N GLY A 310 1.95 -15.34 19.55
CA GLY A 310 1.75 -15.83 20.90
C GLY A 310 2.77 -15.30 21.91
N GLY A 311 2.66 -15.77 23.15
CA GLY A 311 3.58 -15.42 24.24
C GLY A 311 4.84 -16.29 24.24
N PHE A 312 5.99 -15.68 24.51
CA PHE A 312 7.30 -16.34 24.56
C PHE A 312 7.95 -16.25 25.96
N ASP A 313 7.16 -16.48 27.01
CA ASP A 313 7.57 -16.15 28.40
C ASP A 313 8.71 -17.01 28.96
N ASN A 314 8.99 -18.18 28.35
CA ASN A 314 9.98 -19.15 28.86
C ASN A 314 11.05 -19.52 27.83
N LEU A 315 11.52 -18.55 27.02
CA LEU A 315 12.62 -18.76 26.07
C LEU A 315 13.89 -18.04 26.52
N ASN A 316 14.61 -18.65 27.46
CA ASN A 316 15.97 -18.21 27.81
C ASN A 316 16.97 -18.87 26.85
N TYR A 317 17.94 -18.10 26.36
CA TYR A 317 19.03 -18.60 25.52
C TYR A 317 20.37 -18.42 26.23
N GLU A 318 21.29 -19.36 26.06
CA GLU A 318 22.65 -19.25 26.55
C GLU A 318 23.60 -18.61 25.52
N LEU A 319 24.72 -18.04 25.98
CA LEU A 319 25.68 -17.37 25.10
C LEU A 319 26.21 -18.27 23.94
N PRO A 320 26.47 -19.57 24.12
CA PRO A 320 26.89 -20.45 23.02
C PRO A 320 25.84 -20.61 21.92
N GLU A 321 24.55 -20.46 22.24
CA GLU A 321 23.45 -20.56 21.27
C GLU A 321 23.47 -19.39 20.27
N LEU A 322 24.08 -18.26 20.62
CA LEU A 322 24.28 -17.15 19.68
C LEU A 322 25.08 -17.57 18.45
N LEU A 323 26.06 -18.47 18.61
CA LEU A 323 26.82 -18.99 17.46
C LEU A 323 25.93 -19.83 16.54
N ILE A 324 25.01 -20.60 17.12
CA ILE A 324 24.01 -21.37 16.35
C ILE A 324 23.06 -20.40 15.62
N PHE A 325 22.60 -19.33 16.26
CA PHE A 325 21.75 -18.31 15.62
C PHE A 325 22.46 -17.58 14.48
N VAL A 326 23.76 -17.29 14.61
CA VAL A 326 24.56 -16.72 13.51
C VAL A 326 24.64 -17.69 12.34
N VAL A 327 24.90 -18.97 12.59
CA VAL A 327 24.93 -20.00 11.54
C VAL A 327 23.56 -20.15 10.87
N MET A 328 22.47 -20.16 11.65
CA MET A 328 21.11 -20.15 11.12
C MET A 328 20.83 -18.92 10.25
N GLY A 329 21.27 -17.74 10.68
CA GLY A 329 21.17 -16.50 9.90
C GLY A 329 21.94 -16.58 8.59
N ALA A 330 23.15 -17.14 8.59
CA ALA A 330 23.94 -17.36 7.38
C ALA A 330 23.25 -18.32 6.41
N ILE A 331 22.73 -19.45 6.90
CA ILE A 331 21.98 -20.42 6.09
C ILE A 331 20.71 -19.76 5.53
N GLY A 332 19.94 -19.05 6.36
CA GLY A 332 18.76 -18.31 5.94
C GLY A 332 19.06 -17.26 4.86
N GLY A 333 20.18 -16.54 4.99
CA GLY A 333 20.67 -15.60 3.98
C GLY A 333 20.99 -16.26 2.65
N LEU A 334 21.68 -17.42 2.67
CA LEU A 334 22.00 -18.18 1.45
C LEU A 334 20.73 -18.74 0.77
N LEU A 335 19.80 -19.30 1.54
CA LEU A 335 18.52 -19.79 1.03
C LEU A 335 17.67 -18.64 0.47
N GLY A 336 17.65 -17.49 1.13
CA GLY A 336 16.96 -16.29 0.66
C GLY A 336 17.54 -15.76 -0.65
N ALA A 337 18.87 -15.72 -0.77
CA ALA A 337 19.54 -15.34 -2.02
C ALA A 337 19.20 -16.31 -3.17
N PHE A 338 19.19 -17.62 -2.89
CA PHE A 338 18.79 -18.64 -3.87
C PHE A 338 17.32 -18.51 -4.31
N PHE A 339 16.42 -18.24 -3.35
CA PHE A 339 15.01 -17.98 -3.64
C PHE A 339 14.83 -16.76 -4.55
N ASN A 340 15.52 -15.66 -4.24
CA ASN A 340 15.48 -14.42 -5.04
C ASN A 340 16.01 -14.64 -6.46
N PHE A 341 17.13 -15.37 -6.61
CA PHE A 341 17.68 -15.72 -7.91
C PHE A 341 16.68 -16.53 -8.75
N THR A 342 16.07 -17.55 -8.16
CA THR A 342 15.08 -18.39 -8.83
C THR A 342 13.84 -17.59 -9.23
N ASN A 343 13.33 -16.75 -8.33
CA ASN A 343 12.17 -15.91 -8.60
C ASN A 343 12.46 -14.84 -9.66
N HIS A 344 13.67 -14.30 -9.71
CA HIS A 344 14.10 -13.39 -10.78
C HIS A 344 14.08 -14.10 -12.14
N LYS A 345 14.68 -15.30 -12.26
CA LYS A 345 14.64 -16.08 -13.50
C LYS A 345 13.21 -16.42 -13.94
N LEU A 346 12.36 -16.82 -12.99
CA LEU A 346 10.95 -17.09 -13.25
C LEU A 346 10.19 -15.85 -13.71
N THR A 347 10.49 -14.68 -13.12
CA THR A 347 9.90 -13.40 -13.52
C THR A 347 10.30 -13.00 -14.93
N VAL A 348 11.58 -13.15 -15.29
CA VAL A 348 12.07 -12.93 -16.66
C VAL A 348 11.38 -13.86 -17.66
N PHE A 349 11.21 -15.13 -17.29
CA PHE A 349 10.45 -16.10 -18.09
C PHE A 349 8.99 -15.65 -18.30
N ARG A 350 8.29 -15.27 -17.22
CA ARG A 350 6.91 -14.76 -17.27
C ARG A 350 6.79 -13.52 -18.15
N MET A 351 7.71 -12.58 -18.04
CA MET A 351 7.72 -11.37 -18.86
C MET A 351 7.94 -11.67 -20.35
N ARG A 352 8.73 -12.70 -20.67
CA ARG A 352 9.04 -13.08 -22.05
C ARG A 352 7.93 -13.90 -22.72
N TYR A 353 7.34 -14.86 -22.00
CA TYR A 353 6.43 -15.86 -22.58
C TYR A 353 4.97 -15.74 -22.12
N LEU A 354 4.71 -15.19 -20.94
CA LEU A 354 3.37 -15.04 -20.35
C LEU A 354 2.94 -13.56 -20.32
N ASN A 355 3.02 -12.91 -21.48
CA ASN A 355 2.78 -11.48 -21.61
C ASN A 355 1.28 -11.14 -21.80
N THR A 356 0.49 -12.03 -22.40
CA THR A 356 -0.94 -11.81 -22.65
C THR A 356 -1.76 -11.93 -21.36
N THR A 357 -2.85 -11.16 -21.27
CA THR A 357 -3.67 -11.09 -20.06
C THR A 357 -4.37 -12.41 -19.74
N TRP A 358 -4.82 -13.16 -20.75
CA TRP A 358 -5.48 -14.44 -20.56
C TRP A 358 -4.53 -15.55 -20.10
N LEU A 359 -3.25 -15.51 -20.48
CA LEU A 359 -2.24 -16.48 -20.02
C LEU A 359 -1.86 -16.29 -18.54
N LYS A 360 -2.22 -15.13 -17.95
CA LYS A 360 -1.96 -14.80 -16.54
C LYS A 360 -3.09 -15.23 -15.61
N VAL A 361 -4.27 -15.50 -16.16
CA VAL A 361 -5.48 -15.96 -15.45
C VAL A 361 -5.51 -17.47 -15.51
#